data_AF-A0A2I0B0M9-F1
#
_entry.id   AF-A0A2I0B0M9-F1
#
_cell.length_a   1.000
_cell.length_b   1.000
_cell.length_c   1.000
_cell.angle_alpha   90.00
_cell.angle_beta   90.00
_cell.angle_gamma   90.00
#
_symmetry.space_group_name_H-M   'P 1'
#
loop_
_entity.id
_entity.type
_entity.pdbx_description
1 polymer ?
#
loop_
_entity_poly.entity_id
_entity_poly.type
_entity_poly.pdbx_seq_one_letter_code
_entity_poly.pdbx_strand_id
1 'polypeptide(L)'
;MGPLVVATQVATGLSVVAGAMLMFGGGGGSGSNDRRERCATCNGTGRVSCVCSRWSDGDAGCRTCAGSGRMACSSCRGSGTGRPAPVRLSVRSNRPSNLYSLKALRPPPSHV
;
A
#
# COMPACT_ATOMS: atom_id res chain seq x y z
N MET A 1 -50.36 28.96 -16.95
CA MET A 1 -49.39 28.58 -15.90
C MET A 1 -49.13 27.07 -16.01
N GLY A 2 -48.55 26.54 -17.08
CA GLY A 2 -47.11 26.57 -17.39
C GLY A 2 -46.42 25.33 -16.80
N PRO A 3 -46.29 24.20 -17.53
CA PRO A 3 -45.79 22.91 -17.02
C PRO A 3 -44.25 22.88 -16.93
N LEU A 4 -43.65 23.97 -16.47
CA LEU A 4 -42.20 24.11 -16.33
C LEU A 4 -41.67 23.67 -14.96
N VAL A 5 -42.57 23.41 -13.99
CA VAL A 5 -42.22 23.04 -12.62
C VAL A 5 -41.80 21.56 -12.47
N VAL A 6 -42.11 20.73 -13.46
CA VAL A 6 -41.77 19.29 -13.42
C VAL A 6 -40.33 19.03 -13.90
N ALA A 7 -39.78 19.90 -14.74
CA ALA A 7 -38.43 19.71 -15.32
C ALA A 7 -37.29 19.96 -14.32
N THR A 8 -37.49 20.80 -13.31
CA THR A 8 -36.42 21.18 -12.36
C THR A 8 -36.23 20.18 -11.22
N GLN A 9 -37.20 19.30 -10.94
CA GLN A 9 -37.07 18.30 -9.87
C GLN A 9 -36.20 17.09 -10.25
N VAL A 10 -36.03 16.82 -11.55
CA VAL A 10 -35.19 15.69 -12.02
C VAL A 10 -33.71 16.09 -12.11
N ALA A 11 -33.42 17.38 -12.29
CA ALA A 11 -32.06 17.89 -12.46
C ALA A 11 -31.25 17.89 -11.14
N THR A 12 -31.89 18.16 -10.00
CA THR A 12 -31.18 18.21 -8.70
C THR A 12 -30.99 16.83 -8.07
N GLY A 13 -31.86 15.85 -8.34
CA GLY A 13 -31.76 14.51 -7.77
C GLY A 13 -30.63 13.64 -8.34
N LEU A 14 -30.30 13.79 -9.63
CA LEU A 14 -29.24 13.01 -10.28
C LEU A 14 -27.82 13.50 -9.94
N SER A 15 -27.66 14.79 -9.63
CA SER A 15 -26.36 15.38 -9.29
C SER A 15 -25.78 14.82 -7.98
N VAL A 16 -26.60 14.64 -6.95
CA VAL A 16 -26.14 14.10 -5.65
C VAL A 16 -25.76 12.61 -5.73
N VAL A 17 -26.44 11.81 -6.57
CA VAL A 17 -26.08 10.39 -6.78
C VAL A 17 -24.76 10.28 -7.55
N ALA A 18 -24.55 11.11 -8.59
CA ALA A 18 -23.29 11.15 -9.32
C ALA A 18 -22.13 11.68 -8.46
N GLY A 19 -22.36 12.72 -7.66
CA GLY A 19 -21.35 13.28 -6.75
C GLY A 19 -20.91 12.31 -5.64
N ALA A 20 -21.84 11.53 -5.09
CA ALA A 20 -21.53 10.51 -4.09
C ALA A 20 -20.65 9.37 -4.65
N MET A 21 -20.86 8.98 -5.92
CA MET A 21 -20.02 7.98 -6.59
C MET A 21 -18.62 8.50 -6.94
N LEU A 22 -18.37 9.81 -6.94
CA LEU A 22 -17.03 10.38 -7.15
C LEU A 22 -16.23 10.49 -5.85
N MET A 23 -16.90 10.69 -4.70
CA MET A 23 -16.21 10.71 -3.39
C MET A 23 -16.15 9.33 -2.69
N PHE A 24 -17.20 8.51 -2.82
CA PHE A 24 -17.30 7.19 -2.19
C PHE A 24 -17.31 6.03 -3.17
N GLY A 25 -17.55 6.27 -4.46
CA GLY A 25 -17.26 5.28 -5.51
C GLY A 25 -15.76 5.25 -5.71
N GLY A 26 -15.08 4.62 -4.74
CA GLY A 26 -13.70 4.20 -4.79
C GLY A 26 -13.45 3.41 -6.06
N GLY A 27 -13.16 4.13 -7.14
CA GLY A 27 -12.50 3.66 -8.35
C GLY A 27 -11.07 3.33 -8.00
N GLY A 28 -10.93 2.25 -7.25
CA GLY A 28 -9.70 1.73 -6.71
C GLY A 28 -10.00 0.34 -6.17
N GLY A 29 -10.58 -0.50 -7.04
CA GLY A 29 -10.87 -1.89 -6.75
C GLY A 29 -9.64 -2.57 -6.15
N SER A 30 -9.64 -2.67 -4.82
CA SER A 30 -8.88 -3.65 -4.06
C SER A 30 -9.48 -5.00 -4.39
N GLY A 31 -9.13 -5.48 -5.58
CA GLY A 31 -9.34 -6.85 -5.99
C GLY A 31 -8.36 -7.70 -5.20
N SER A 32 -8.80 -8.11 -4.01
CA SER A 32 -8.26 -9.20 -3.23
C SER A 32 -8.51 -10.51 -3.95
N ASN A 33 -7.80 -10.77 -5.05
CA ASN A 33 -7.66 -12.08 -5.68
C ASN A 33 -6.34 -12.05 -6.48
N ASP A 34 -5.30 -12.75 -6.00
CA ASP A 34 -4.09 -13.14 -6.75
C ASP A 34 -3.07 -12.06 -7.19
N ARG A 35 -3.05 -10.89 -6.55
CA ARG A 35 -2.13 -9.82 -6.95
C ARG A 35 -0.80 -9.93 -6.21
N ARG A 36 0.20 -10.60 -6.81
CA ARG A 36 1.61 -10.28 -6.46
C ARG A 36 1.75 -8.77 -6.53
N GLU A 37 2.09 -8.13 -5.42
CA GLU A 37 2.24 -6.68 -5.36
C GLU A 37 3.18 -6.27 -6.49
N ARG A 38 2.77 -5.32 -7.32
CA ARG A 38 3.64 -4.84 -8.39
C ARG A 38 4.87 -4.22 -7.75
N CYS A 39 6.04 -4.46 -8.33
CA CYS A 39 7.25 -3.81 -7.85
C CYS A 39 7.06 -2.30 -7.94
N ALA A 40 7.08 -1.58 -6.80
CA ALA A 40 6.87 -0.14 -6.76
C ALA A 40 7.91 0.62 -7.60
N THR A 41 9.13 0.09 -7.72
CA THR A 41 10.23 0.72 -8.46
C THR A 41 10.04 0.68 -9.98
N CYS A 42 9.52 -0.42 -10.54
CA CYS A 42 9.33 -0.55 -11.99
C CYS A 42 7.85 -0.66 -12.41
N ASN A 43 6.94 -0.46 -11.47
CA ASN A 43 5.48 -0.56 -11.63
C ASN A 43 5.01 -1.81 -12.40
N GLY A 44 5.57 -2.98 -12.06
CA GLY A 44 5.18 -4.23 -12.74
C GLY A 44 5.98 -4.60 -13.99
N THR A 45 6.71 -3.67 -14.61
CA THR A 45 7.36 -3.92 -15.92
C THR A 45 8.64 -4.77 -15.86
N GLY A 46 9.23 -4.93 -14.67
CA GLY A 46 10.49 -5.65 -14.47
C GLY A 46 11.74 -4.91 -14.99
N ARG A 47 11.60 -3.80 -15.71
CA ARG A 47 12.74 -3.07 -16.31
C ARG A 47 12.67 -1.60 -15.98
N VAL A 48 13.83 -0.98 -15.78
CA VAL A 48 13.99 0.45 -15.57
C VAL A 48 14.87 1.05 -16.65
N SER A 49 14.82 2.37 -16.83
CA SER A 49 15.73 3.08 -17.73
C SER A 49 17.17 2.87 -17.27
N CYS A 50 18.06 2.73 -18.24
CA CYS A 50 19.48 2.59 -17.98
C CYS A 50 20.06 3.94 -17.56
N VAL A 51 21.00 3.94 -16.61
CA VAL A 51 21.59 5.18 -16.09
C VAL A 51 22.29 6.00 -17.17
N CYS A 52 22.89 5.34 -18.18
CA CYS A 52 23.57 6.04 -19.25
C CYS A 52 22.61 6.75 -20.21
N SER A 53 21.34 6.34 -20.29
CA SER A 53 20.32 7.03 -21.10
C SER A 53 20.05 8.46 -20.64
N ARG A 54 20.53 8.84 -19.45
CA ARG A 54 20.44 10.22 -18.95
C ARG A 54 21.48 11.15 -19.56
N TRP A 55 22.56 10.59 -20.12
CA TRP A 55 23.74 11.33 -20.57
C TRP A 55 24.15 10.98 -21.99
N SER A 56 23.63 9.87 -22.51
CA SER A 56 23.85 9.35 -23.84
C SER A 56 22.53 9.40 -24.58
N ASP A 57 22.50 10.12 -25.70
CA ASP A 57 21.32 10.32 -26.54
C ASP A 57 20.93 9.06 -27.34
N GLY A 58 21.58 7.93 -27.06
CA GLY A 58 21.29 6.62 -27.65
C GLY A 58 22.41 6.09 -28.55
N ASP A 59 23.35 6.95 -28.94
CA ASP A 59 24.39 6.61 -29.92
C ASP A 59 25.53 5.79 -29.30
N ALA A 60 25.82 6.01 -28.00
CA ALA A 60 26.82 5.27 -27.24
C ALA A 60 26.14 4.56 -26.07
N GLY A 61 25.71 3.33 -26.29
CA GLY A 61 25.28 2.43 -25.23
C GLY A 61 26.36 2.19 -24.18
N CYS A 62 25.99 2.10 -22.90
CA CYS A 62 26.94 1.67 -21.87
C CYS A 62 26.93 0.14 -21.68
N ARG A 63 28.04 -0.39 -21.18
CA ARG A 63 28.20 -1.84 -20.89
C ARG A 63 27.08 -2.38 -19.99
N THR A 64 26.58 -1.57 -19.05
CA THR A 64 25.54 -1.95 -18.08
C THR A 64 24.23 -2.41 -18.70
N CYS A 65 23.83 -1.83 -19.82
CA CYS A 65 22.61 -2.22 -20.54
C CYS A 65 22.87 -2.73 -21.96
N ALA A 66 24.13 -2.98 -22.32
CA ALA A 66 24.54 -3.47 -23.64
C ALA A 66 23.91 -2.69 -24.81
N GLY A 67 23.77 -1.37 -24.65
CA GLY A 67 23.14 -0.49 -25.65
C GLY A 67 21.62 -0.55 -25.78
N SER A 68 20.92 -1.39 -25.01
CA SER A 68 19.45 -1.47 -25.05
C SER A 68 18.73 -0.30 -24.36
N GLY A 69 19.45 0.52 -23.59
CA GLY A 69 18.87 1.62 -22.81
C GLY A 69 17.96 1.18 -21.66
N ARG A 70 17.80 -0.13 -21.40
CA ARG A 70 16.95 -0.64 -20.32
C ARG A 70 17.65 -1.74 -19.53
N MET A 71 17.67 -1.60 -18.22
CA MET A 71 18.22 -2.60 -17.30
C MET A 71 17.12 -3.31 -16.51
N ALA A 72 17.40 -4.51 -16.02
CA ALA A 72 16.50 -5.19 -15.10
C ALA A 72 16.33 -4.33 -13.84
N CYS A 73 15.09 -4.25 -13.33
CA CYS A 73 14.83 -3.54 -12.09
C CYS A 73 15.57 -4.23 -10.93
N SER A 74 16.40 -3.50 -10.20
CA SER A 74 17.17 -4.05 -9.08
C SER A 74 16.28 -4.56 -7.94
N SER A 75 15.16 -3.87 -7.67
CA SER A 75 14.23 -4.21 -6.58
C SER A 75 13.49 -5.53 -6.80
N CYS A 76 13.11 -5.85 -8.03
CA CYS A 76 12.40 -7.11 -8.35
C CYS A 76 13.20 -8.08 -9.22
N ARG A 77 14.46 -7.75 -9.54
CA ARG A 77 15.36 -8.52 -10.41
C ARG A 77 14.76 -8.93 -11.76
N GLY A 78 13.87 -8.11 -12.32
CA GLY A 78 13.20 -8.44 -13.58
C GLY A 78 11.86 -9.15 -13.45
N SER A 79 11.44 -9.57 -12.24
CA SER A 79 10.19 -10.32 -12.05
C SER A 79 8.93 -9.46 -12.21
N GLY A 80 9.08 -8.13 -12.15
CA GLY A 80 7.95 -7.19 -12.12
C GLY A 80 7.16 -7.20 -10.81
N THR A 81 7.45 -8.12 -9.89
CA THR A 81 6.67 -8.31 -8.67
C THR A 81 7.50 -7.93 -7.44
N GLY A 82 6.97 -7.03 -6.63
CA GLY A 82 7.46 -6.73 -5.30
C GLY A 82 7.02 -7.87 -4.39
N ARG A 83 7.96 -8.53 -3.74
CA ARG A 83 7.64 -9.53 -2.72
C ARG A 83 7.72 -8.82 -1.36
N PRO A 84 6.64 -8.69 -0.60
CA PRO A 84 6.76 -8.28 0.80
C PRO A 84 7.61 -9.34 1.52
N ALA A 85 8.74 -8.91 2.11
CA ALA A 85 9.60 -9.79 2.88
C ALA A 85 8.90 -10.08 4.22
N PRO A 86 8.54 -11.35 4.52
CA PRO A 86 7.91 -11.66 5.80
C PRO A 86 8.96 -11.50 6.91
N VAL A 87 8.81 -10.47 7.73
CA VAL A 87 9.62 -10.31 8.96
C VAL A 87 8.89 -11.03 10.09
N ARG A 88 9.54 -12.03 10.69
CA ARG A 88 9.08 -12.65 11.93
C ARG A 88 9.67 -11.89 13.12
N LEU A 89 8.83 -11.14 13.83
CA LEU A 89 9.21 -10.49 15.09
C LEU A 89 8.95 -11.46 16.24
N SER A 90 10.00 -11.82 16.99
CA SER A 90 9.87 -12.60 18.23
C SER A 90 9.85 -11.66 19.44
N VAL A 91 8.68 -11.36 19.95
CA VAL A 91 8.53 -10.56 21.18
C VAL A 91 8.67 -11.48 22.39
N ARG A 92 9.81 -11.43 23.09
CA ARG A 92 9.95 -12.06 24.41
C ARG A 92 9.35 -11.12 25.45
N SER A 93 8.23 -11.52 26.07
CA SER A 93 7.65 -10.80 27.19
C SER A 93 8.52 -10.99 28.43
N ASN A 94 9.27 -9.96 28.81
CA ASN A 94 9.95 -9.92 30.11
C ASN A 94 8.95 -9.52 31.20
N ARG A 95 7.99 -10.40 31.52
CA ARG A 95 7.15 -10.19 32.71
C ARG A 95 8.01 -10.49 33.94
N PRO A 96 8.29 -9.52 34.82
CA PRO A 96 8.94 -9.82 36.09
C PRO A 96 7.99 -10.69 36.92
N SER A 97 8.40 -11.94 37.11
CA SER A 97 7.79 -12.91 38.01
C SER A 97 8.08 -12.51 39.45
N ASN A 98 7.49 -11.42 39.93
CA ASN A 98 7.60 -11.00 41.31
C ASN A 98 6.22 -11.06 42.00
N LEU A 99 5.59 -12.25 41.88
CA LEU A 99 4.33 -12.56 42.56
C LEU A 99 4.53 -12.79 44.06
N TYR A 100 5.79 -12.88 44.53
CA TYR A 100 6.14 -12.97 45.94
C TYR A 100 6.12 -11.63 46.67
N SER A 101 6.26 -10.49 45.98
CA SER A 101 6.27 -9.18 46.65
C SER A 101 4.87 -8.58 46.90
N LEU A 102 3.82 -9.02 46.19
CA LEU A 102 2.45 -8.53 46.43
C LEU A 102 1.70 -9.26 47.56
N LYS A 103 2.18 -10.43 47.99
CA LYS A 103 1.58 -11.15 49.13
C LYS A 103 1.98 -10.57 50.49
N ALA A 104 3.07 -9.79 50.57
CA ALA A 104 3.57 -9.22 51.82
C ALA A 104 2.78 -7.99 52.32
N LEU A 105 1.80 -7.49 51.56
CA LEU A 105 1.00 -6.31 51.93
C LEU A 105 -0.41 -6.63 52.43
N ARG A 106 -0.76 -7.91 52.64
CA ARG A 106 -2.05 -8.24 53.27
C ARG A 106 -1.88 -8.29 54.79
N PRO A 107 -2.47 -7.36 55.55
CA PRO A 107 -2.51 -7.48 57.01
C PRO A 107 -3.34 -8.71 57.42
N PRO A 108 -3.00 -9.37 58.54
CA PRO A 108 -3.76 -10.53 59.02
C PRO A 108 -5.18 -10.10 59.42
N PRO A 109 -6.19 -10.99 59.28
CA PRO A 109 -7.54 -10.68 59.74
C PRO A 109 -7.58 -10.60 61.27
N SER A 110 -8.02 -9.46 61.79
CA SER A 110 -8.31 -9.26 63.21
C SER A 110 -9.51 -10.12 63.60
N HIS A 111 -9.29 -11.14 64.42
CA HIS A 111 -10.37 -11.89 65.06
C HIS A 111 -10.96 -11.03 66.21
N VAL A 112 -12.24 -10.66 66.07
CA VAL A 112 -13.12 -10.20 67.15
C VAL A 112 -14.40 -11.04 67.08
#